data_AF-A0L994-F1
#
_entry.id   AF-A0L994-F1
#
_cell.length_a   1.000
_cell.length_b   1.000
_cell.length_c   1.000
_cell.angle_alpha   90.00
_cell.angle_beta   90.00
_cell.angle_gamma   90.00
#
_symmetry.space_group_name_H-M   'P 1'
#
loop_
_entity.id
_entity.type
_entity.pdbx_description
1 polymer ?
#
loop_
_entity_poly.entity_id
_entity_poly.type
_entity_poly.pdbx_seq_one_letter_code
_entity_poly.pdbx_strand_id
1 'polypeptide(L)'
;MAEHNEVFELHHIRLTEVKPFSATAIDAEWEDGYSAVVDLTSLMENPHFAGLQDPEVMAQASIEDWGSTITWPGDMEWGADNLRYLAHTQTFFTWMKRHKLTNKSAAEALGVSTRAVAYYKSGERPIPKHIRLACRAIDMGLVA
;
A
#
# COMPACT_ATOMS: atom_id res chain seq x y z
N MET A 1 -28.23 -18.46 5.56
CA MET A 1 -27.09 -17.99 4.74
C MET A 1 -26.81 -16.58 5.18
N ALA A 2 -25.89 -16.40 6.12
CA ALA A 2 -25.54 -15.08 6.64
C ALA A 2 -24.41 -14.51 5.79
N GLU A 3 -24.70 -13.42 5.08
CA GLU A 3 -23.71 -12.56 4.44
C GLU A 3 -22.77 -12.03 5.53
N HIS A 4 -21.60 -12.66 5.70
CA HIS A 4 -20.46 -12.02 6.34
C HIS A 4 -19.84 -11.06 5.32
N ASN A 5 -20.52 -9.93 5.10
CA ASN A 5 -19.85 -8.73 4.64
C ASN A 5 -19.29 -8.06 5.91
N GLU A 6 -18.19 -8.61 6.42
CA GLU A 6 -17.33 -7.84 7.32
C GLU A 6 -16.87 -6.64 6.50
N VAL A 7 -17.53 -5.51 6.74
CA VAL A 7 -16.96 -4.19 6.51
C VAL A 7 -15.60 -4.26 7.21
N PHE A 8 -14.53 -4.46 6.44
CA PHE A 8 -13.19 -4.25 6.93
C PHE A 8 -13.22 -2.84 7.51
N GLU A 9 -13.27 -2.72 8.83
CA GLU A 9 -13.12 -1.44 9.50
C GLU A 9 -11.79 -0.89 9.01
N LEU A 10 -11.87 0.02 8.04
CA LEU A 10 -10.78 0.91 7.73
C LEU A 10 -10.62 1.71 9.01
N HIS A 11 -9.73 1.26 9.89
CA HIS A 11 -9.18 2.12 10.92
C HIS A 11 -8.70 3.35 10.16
N HIS A 12 -9.39 4.48 10.35
CA HIS A 12 -9.11 5.75 9.70
C HIS A 12 -7.70 6.18 10.11
N ILE A 13 -6.69 5.70 9.40
CA ILE A 13 -5.31 5.97 9.74
C ILE A 13 -4.92 7.29 9.11
N ARG A 14 -4.31 8.15 9.90
CA ARG A 14 -4.00 9.51 9.45
C ARG A 14 -2.59 9.60 8.90
N LEU A 15 -2.45 10.30 7.80
CA LEU A 15 -1.17 10.82 7.32
C LEU A 15 -0.72 11.95 8.24
N THR A 16 0.56 11.92 8.59
CA THR A 16 1.23 12.95 9.38
C THR A 16 2.23 13.73 8.52
N GLU A 17 2.82 13.08 7.52
CA GLU A 17 3.72 13.71 6.57
C GLU A 17 3.59 13.05 5.19
N VAL A 18 3.70 13.87 4.15
CA VAL A 18 3.78 13.45 2.75
C VAL A 18 4.80 14.35 2.07
N LYS A 19 5.75 13.75 1.35
CA LYS A 19 6.75 14.45 0.56
C LYS A 19 6.85 13.83 -0.83
N PRO A 20 7.05 14.61 -1.90
CA PRO A 20 7.43 14.05 -3.19
C PRO A 20 8.78 13.32 -3.05
N PHE A 21 8.84 12.08 -3.53
CA PHE A 21 10.06 11.27 -3.51
C PHE A 21 10.69 11.15 -4.90
N SER A 22 9.85 10.98 -5.93
CA SER A 22 10.25 10.95 -7.33
C SER A 22 9.12 11.47 -8.23
N ALA A 23 9.31 11.44 -9.55
CA ALA A 23 8.26 11.79 -10.51
C ALA A 23 7.01 10.90 -10.40
N THR A 24 7.12 9.70 -9.82
CA THR A 24 6.00 8.75 -9.70
C THR A 24 5.72 8.31 -8.27
N ALA A 25 6.49 8.76 -7.28
CA ALA A 25 6.40 8.24 -5.93
C ALA A 25 6.41 9.36 -4.89
N ILE A 26 5.73 9.09 -3.78
CA ILE A 26 5.70 9.93 -2.59
C ILE A 26 6.25 9.17 -1.39
N ASP A 27 6.94 9.86 -0.50
CA ASP A 27 7.29 9.36 0.82
C ASP A 27 6.19 9.80 1.79
N ALA A 28 5.56 8.82 2.45
CA ALA A 28 4.41 9.04 3.32
C ALA A 28 4.67 8.46 4.71
N GLU A 29 4.25 9.19 5.74
CA GLU A 29 4.28 8.78 7.14
C GLU A 29 2.88 8.84 7.75
N TRP A 30 2.52 7.79 8.47
CA TRP A 30 1.24 7.64 9.16
C TRP A 30 1.42 7.77 10.68
N GLU A 31 0.33 8.11 11.37
CA GLU A 31 0.33 8.36 12.83
C GLU A 31 0.79 7.18 13.70
N ASP A 32 0.80 5.95 13.17
CA ASP A 32 1.31 4.76 13.87
C ASP A 32 2.84 4.59 13.74
N GLY A 33 3.52 5.58 13.16
CA GLY A 33 4.97 5.60 12.93
C GLY A 33 5.40 4.72 11.75
N TYR A 34 4.47 4.16 10.98
CA TYR A 34 4.79 3.52 9.72
C TYR A 34 5.09 4.58 8.68
N SER A 35 6.20 4.42 7.95
CA SER A 35 6.52 5.21 6.77
C SER A 35 6.89 4.32 5.59
N ALA A 36 6.57 4.79 4.38
CA ALA A 36 6.90 4.09 3.16
C ALA A 36 6.93 5.04 1.97
N VAL A 37 7.87 4.77 1.06
CA VAL A 37 7.82 5.28 -0.30
C VAL A 37 6.75 4.50 -1.07
N VAL A 38 5.74 5.19 -1.55
CA VAL A 38 4.62 4.63 -2.30
C VAL A 38 4.69 5.07 -3.74
N ASP A 39 4.84 4.11 -4.65
CA ASP A 39 4.78 4.38 -6.09
C ASP A 39 3.33 4.55 -6.55
N LEU A 40 3.02 5.66 -7.19
CA LEU A 40 1.68 6.02 -7.64
C LEU A 40 1.45 5.68 -9.12
N THR A 41 2.35 4.95 -9.79
CA THR A 41 2.25 4.70 -11.24
C THR A 41 0.91 4.08 -11.61
N SER A 42 0.42 3.11 -10.83
CA SER A 42 -0.88 2.49 -11.06
C SER A 42 -2.06 3.44 -10.86
N LEU A 43 -1.90 4.48 -10.02
CA LEU A 43 -2.91 5.51 -9.85
C LEU A 43 -3.00 6.40 -11.10
N MET A 44 -1.85 6.76 -11.66
CA MET A 44 -1.73 7.56 -12.89
C MET A 44 -2.29 6.89 -14.14
N GLU A 45 -2.54 5.58 -14.11
CA GLU A 45 -3.27 4.87 -15.18
C GLU A 45 -4.75 5.28 -15.25
N ASN A 46 -5.32 5.78 -14.14
CA ASN A 46 -6.66 6.34 -14.11
C ASN A 46 -6.63 7.78 -14.67
N PRO A 47 -7.47 8.11 -15.68
CA PRO A 47 -7.54 9.44 -16.28
C PRO A 47 -7.75 10.58 -15.27
N HIS A 48 -8.43 10.33 -14.15
CA HIS A 48 -8.61 11.33 -13.09
C HIS A 48 -7.26 11.80 -12.51
N PHE A 49 -6.25 10.93 -12.44
CA PHE A 49 -4.93 11.21 -11.89
C PHE A 49 -3.84 11.40 -12.96
N ALA A 50 -4.22 11.53 -14.23
CA ALA A 50 -3.25 11.69 -15.32
C ALA A 50 -2.37 12.95 -15.15
N GLY A 51 -2.88 13.98 -14.49
CA GLY A 51 -2.14 15.20 -14.18
C GLY A 51 -0.94 15.00 -13.26
N LEU A 52 -0.90 13.91 -12.48
CA LEU A 52 0.24 13.58 -11.61
C LEU A 52 1.50 13.16 -12.38
N GLN A 53 1.40 12.93 -13.70
CA GLN A 53 2.57 12.69 -14.55
C GLN A 53 3.45 13.95 -14.67
N ASP A 54 2.90 15.13 -14.39
CA ASP A 54 3.67 16.36 -14.27
C ASP A 54 4.39 16.41 -12.90
N PRO A 55 5.73 16.42 -12.87
CA PRO A 55 6.48 16.49 -11.62
C PRO A 55 6.17 17.74 -10.77
N GLU A 56 5.78 18.85 -11.38
CA GLU A 56 5.40 20.07 -10.64
C GLU A 56 4.08 19.89 -9.91
N VAL A 57 3.14 19.14 -10.50
CA VAL A 57 1.88 18.77 -9.85
C VAL A 57 2.15 17.76 -8.74
N MET A 58 2.95 16.72 -8.99
CA MET A 58 3.33 15.72 -7.99
C MET A 58 3.95 16.35 -6.74
N ALA A 59 4.81 17.37 -6.93
CA ALA A 59 5.48 18.09 -5.86
C ALA A 59 4.53 18.91 -4.96
N GLN A 60 3.30 19.14 -5.40
CA GLN A 60 2.27 19.87 -4.66
C GLN A 60 1.37 18.94 -3.82
N ALA A 61 1.79 17.69 -3.59
CA ALA A 61 1.10 16.78 -2.69
C ALA A 61 0.89 17.44 -1.31
N SER A 62 -0.36 17.47 -0.84
CA SER A 62 -0.71 18.07 0.45
C SER A 62 -1.65 17.17 1.23
N ILE A 63 -1.68 17.34 2.56
CA ILE A 63 -2.54 16.57 3.46
C ILE A 63 -3.74 17.43 3.85
N GLU A 64 -4.94 16.91 3.64
CA GLU A 64 -6.21 17.54 3.99
C GLU A 64 -7.04 16.64 4.91
N ASP A 65 -8.22 17.13 5.31
CA ASP A 65 -9.20 16.40 6.13
C ASP A 65 -8.60 15.77 7.40
N TRP A 66 -7.78 16.53 8.12
CA TRP A 66 -7.13 16.05 9.35
C TRP A 66 -6.26 14.80 9.15
N GLY A 67 -5.68 14.62 7.96
CA GLY A 67 -4.81 13.49 7.67
C GLY A 67 -5.50 12.32 6.99
N SER A 68 -6.81 12.39 6.72
CA SER A 68 -7.49 11.29 6.02
C SER A 68 -7.32 11.33 4.51
N THR A 69 -6.90 12.46 3.94
CA THR A 69 -6.89 12.69 2.50
C THR A 69 -5.56 13.29 2.08
N ILE A 70 -5.00 12.79 0.97
CA ILE A 70 -3.91 13.41 0.24
C ILE A 70 -4.49 14.08 -1.01
N THR A 71 -4.10 15.32 -1.27
CA THR A 71 -4.64 16.13 -2.37
C THR A 71 -3.54 16.69 -3.26
N TRP A 72 -3.92 16.95 -4.50
CA TRP A 72 -3.15 17.64 -5.53
C TRP A 72 -4.03 18.65 -6.27
N PRO A 73 -3.44 19.64 -6.97
CA PRO A 73 -4.20 20.60 -7.77
C PRO A 73 -5.15 19.93 -8.78
N GLY A 74 -6.31 20.54 -9.03
CA GLY A 74 -7.27 20.02 -10.01
C GLY A 74 -8.22 18.95 -9.45
N ASP A 75 -8.60 19.07 -8.18
CA ASP A 75 -9.55 18.19 -7.47
C ASP A 75 -9.12 16.71 -7.44
N MET A 76 -7.82 16.46 -7.52
CA MET A 76 -7.24 15.12 -7.40
C MET A 76 -7.03 14.81 -5.92
N GLU A 77 -7.82 13.89 -5.39
CA GLU A 77 -7.74 13.48 -4.00
C GLU A 77 -7.66 11.96 -3.86
N TRP A 78 -6.98 11.49 -2.82
CA TRP A 78 -6.95 10.07 -2.49
C TRP A 78 -6.93 9.84 -0.98
N GLY A 79 -7.52 8.73 -0.54
CA GLY A 79 -7.61 8.40 0.89
C GLY A 79 -6.31 7.86 1.45
N ALA A 80 -5.95 8.30 2.66
CA ALA A 80 -4.80 7.83 3.43
C ALA A 80 -4.80 6.30 3.63
N ASP A 81 -5.98 5.71 3.83
CA ASP A 81 -6.15 4.27 3.99
C ASP A 81 -5.83 3.50 2.69
N ASN A 82 -6.27 4.03 1.55
CA ASN A 82 -5.99 3.45 0.23
C ASN A 82 -4.50 3.55 -0.09
N LEU A 83 -3.88 4.69 0.23
CA LEU A 83 -2.44 4.87 0.10
C LEU A 83 -1.67 3.87 0.98
N ARG A 84 -2.12 3.67 2.22
CA ARG A 84 -1.54 2.68 3.15
C ARG A 84 -1.65 1.26 2.61
N TYR A 85 -2.80 0.94 2.05
CA TYR A 85 -3.05 -0.35 1.46
C TYR A 85 -2.17 -0.62 0.24
N LEU A 86 -2.00 0.38 -0.63
CA LEU A 86 -1.08 0.32 -1.76
C LEU A 86 0.37 0.13 -1.27
N ALA A 87 0.79 0.87 -0.25
CA ALA A 87 2.13 0.74 0.34
C ALA A 87 2.40 -0.70 0.81
N HIS A 88 1.43 -1.34 1.47
CA HIS A 88 1.56 -2.74 1.89
C HIS A 88 1.62 -3.73 0.73
N THR A 89 0.80 -3.52 -0.29
CA THR A 89 0.81 -4.34 -1.52
C THR A 89 2.17 -4.29 -2.20
N GLN A 90 2.74 -3.10 -2.36
CA GLN A 90 4.07 -2.90 -2.96
C GLN A 90 5.19 -3.49 -2.09
N THR A 91 5.11 -3.31 -0.77
CA THR A 91 6.07 -3.88 0.19
C THR A 91 6.08 -5.41 0.09
N PHE A 92 4.90 -6.03 0.04
CA PHE A 92 4.76 -7.48 -0.10
C PHE A 92 5.31 -7.99 -1.42
N PHE A 93 5.00 -7.32 -2.53
CA PHE A 93 5.54 -7.67 -3.83
C PHE A 93 7.07 -7.54 -3.89
N THR A 94 7.62 -6.49 -3.29
CA THR A 94 9.06 -6.26 -3.19
C THR A 94 9.74 -7.32 -2.32
N TRP A 95 9.11 -7.70 -1.21
CA TRP A 95 9.55 -8.82 -0.37
C TRP A 95 9.62 -10.13 -1.17
N MET A 96 8.57 -10.47 -1.93
CA MET A 96 8.58 -11.66 -2.78
C MET A 96 9.72 -11.61 -3.81
N LYS A 97 9.90 -10.46 -4.48
CA LYS A 97 10.99 -10.28 -5.45
C LYS A 97 12.38 -10.46 -4.82
N ARG A 98 12.61 -9.85 -3.66
CA ARG A 98 13.89 -9.93 -2.92
C ARG A 98 14.24 -11.37 -2.55
N HIS A 99 13.24 -12.15 -2.10
CA HIS A 99 13.40 -13.56 -1.76
C HIS A 99 13.25 -14.51 -2.96
N LYS A 100 13.08 -13.98 -4.18
CA LYS A 100 12.88 -14.74 -5.42
C LYS A 100 11.72 -15.74 -5.34
N LEU A 101 10.65 -15.36 -4.64
CA LEU A 101 9.50 -16.23 -4.37
C LEU A 101 8.49 -16.21 -5.52
N THR A 102 8.01 -17.39 -5.86
CA THR A 102 6.79 -17.58 -6.65
C THR A 102 5.56 -17.47 -5.75
N ASN A 103 4.36 -17.37 -6.32
CA ASN A 103 3.13 -17.41 -5.51
C ASN A 103 3.04 -18.69 -4.67
N LYS A 104 3.49 -19.82 -5.22
CA LYS A 104 3.48 -21.13 -4.52
C LYS A 104 4.46 -21.14 -3.35
N SER A 105 5.72 -20.78 -3.57
CA SER A 105 6.73 -20.80 -2.51
C SER A 105 6.49 -19.73 -1.44
N ALA A 106 5.91 -18.59 -1.78
CA ALA A 106 5.45 -17.61 -0.80
C ALA A 106 4.30 -18.15 0.06
N ALA A 107 3.35 -18.87 -0.54
CA ALA A 107 2.25 -19.52 0.18
C ALA A 107 2.78 -20.57 1.17
N GLU A 108 3.74 -21.39 0.74
CA GLU A 108 4.41 -22.36 1.60
C GLU A 108 5.14 -21.68 2.77
N ALA A 109 5.92 -20.63 2.50
CA ALA A 109 6.67 -19.90 3.53
C ALA A 109 5.76 -19.18 4.55
N LEU A 110 4.60 -18.71 4.12
CA LEU A 110 3.66 -17.95 4.96
C LEU A 110 2.55 -18.81 5.57
N GLY A 111 2.45 -20.09 5.20
CA GLY A 111 1.40 -20.99 5.66
C GLY A 111 -0.01 -20.60 5.18
N VAL A 112 -0.13 -20.06 3.96
CA VAL A 112 -1.41 -19.62 3.37
C VAL A 112 -1.68 -20.26 2.01
N SER A 113 -2.87 -20.07 1.46
CA SER A 113 -3.17 -20.53 0.09
C SER A 113 -2.45 -19.71 -0.97
N THR A 114 -2.09 -20.33 -2.09
CA THR A 114 -1.54 -19.64 -3.28
C THR A 114 -2.49 -18.55 -3.80
N ARG A 115 -3.81 -18.74 -3.63
CA ARG A 115 -4.82 -17.75 -4.00
C ARG A 115 -4.76 -16.51 -3.10
N ALA A 116 -4.57 -16.69 -1.79
CA ALA A 116 -4.38 -15.56 -0.86
C ALA A 116 -3.16 -14.72 -1.26
N VAL A 117 -2.04 -15.36 -1.59
CA VAL A 117 -0.84 -14.66 -2.10
C VAL A 117 -1.15 -13.87 -3.38
N ALA A 118 -1.92 -14.45 -4.31
CA ALA A 118 -2.32 -13.75 -5.53
C ALA A 118 -3.15 -12.50 -5.23
N TYR A 119 -4.10 -12.58 -4.29
CA TYR A 119 -4.92 -11.44 -3.86
C TYR A 119 -4.11 -10.34 -3.17
N TYR A 120 -3.16 -10.71 -2.32
CA TYR A 120 -2.25 -9.75 -1.69
C TYR A 120 -1.36 -9.06 -2.71
N LYS A 121 -0.89 -9.80 -3.70
CA LYS A 121 -0.01 -9.27 -4.75
C LYS A 121 -0.75 -8.34 -5.72
N SER A 122 -2.02 -8.62 -6.04
CA SER A 122 -2.82 -7.78 -6.93
C SER A 122 -3.41 -6.55 -6.25
N GLY A 123 -3.42 -6.50 -4.92
CA GLY A 123 -4.17 -5.48 -4.19
C GLY A 123 -5.69 -5.70 -4.27
N GLU A 124 -6.16 -6.92 -4.53
CA GLU A 124 -7.60 -7.24 -4.45
C GLU A 124 -8.08 -7.40 -2.99
N ARG A 125 -7.20 -7.86 -2.09
CA ARG A 125 -7.52 -8.00 -0.65
C ARG A 125 -6.44 -7.41 0.26
N PRO A 126 -6.84 -6.71 1.35
CA PRO A 126 -5.92 -6.21 2.36
C PRO A 126 -5.02 -7.31 2.90
N ILE A 127 -3.72 -7.01 3.01
CA ILE A 127 -2.75 -7.93 3.60
C ILE A 127 -2.92 -7.92 5.12
N PRO A 128 -3.32 -9.03 5.75
CA PRO A 128 -3.54 -9.07 7.18
C PRO A 128 -2.28 -8.75 7.97
N LYS A 129 -2.44 -8.18 9.17
CA LYS A 129 -1.32 -7.81 10.05
C LYS A 129 -0.36 -8.98 10.32
N HIS A 130 -0.89 -10.18 10.58
CA HIS A 130 -0.07 -11.37 10.85
C HIS A 130 0.76 -11.81 9.64
N ILE A 131 0.27 -11.61 8.41
CA ILE A 131 1.05 -11.89 7.19
C ILE A 131 2.21 -10.91 7.05
N ARG A 132 1.99 -9.61 7.30
CA ARG A 132 3.08 -8.61 7.28
C ARG A 132 4.14 -8.92 8.33
N LEU A 133 3.73 -9.35 9.53
CA LEU A 133 4.65 -9.79 10.59
C LEU A 133 5.44 -11.03 10.16
N ALA A 134 4.80 -12.01 9.52
CA ALA A 134 5.47 -13.20 9.01
C ALA A 134 6.50 -12.85 7.91
N CYS A 135 6.17 -11.96 6.97
CA CYS A 135 7.15 -11.46 5.98
C CYS A 135 8.36 -10.82 6.67
N ARG A 136 8.12 -10.00 7.71
CA ARG A 136 9.19 -9.36 8.48
C ARG A 136 10.04 -10.37 9.24
N ALA A 137 9.43 -11.41 9.81
CA ALA A 137 10.15 -12.49 10.48
C ALA A 137 11.07 -13.23 9.50
N ILE A 138 10.58 -13.57 8.31
CA ILE A 138 11.39 -14.21 7.26
C ILE A 138 12.52 -13.30 6.79
N ASP A 139 12.30 -11.99 6.66
CA ASP A 139 13.37 -11.02 6.36
C ASP A 139 14.47 -11.01 7.43
N MET A 140 14.12 -11.28 8.70
CA MET A 140 15.08 -11.41 9.80
C MET A 140 15.76 -12.79 9.85
N GLY A 141 15.45 -13.69 8.90
CA GLY A 141 15.97 -15.06 8.88
C GLY A 141 15.24 -16.02 9.83
N LEU A 142 14.09 -15.61 10.38
CA LEU A 142 13.26 -16.48 11.19
C LEU A 142 12.39 -17.34 10.27
N VAL A 143 12.53 -18.65 10.38
CA VAL A 143 11.68 -19.66 9.76
C VAL A 143 11.04 -20.49 10.86
N ALA A 144 9.75 -20.80 10.68
CA ALA A 144 8.98 -21.64 11.59
C ALA A 144 9.40 -23.11 11.47
#